data_AF-A0A2B7WGS2-F1
#
_entry.id   AF-A0A2B7WGS2-F1
#
_cell.length_a   1.000
_cell.length_b   1.000
_cell.length_c   1.000
_cell.angle_alpha   90.00
_cell.angle_beta   90.00
_cell.angle_gamma   90.00
#
_symmetry.space_group_name_H-M   'P 1'
#
loop_
_entity.id
_entity.type
_entity.pdbx_description
1 polymer ?
#
loop_
_entity_poly.entity_id
_entity_poly.type
_entity_poly.pdbx_seq_one_letter_code
_entity_poly.pdbx_strand_id
1 'polypeptide(L)'
;MTNPPSNAPAKTPIFLLKTKSTPHDAYEEYFSASGSYDPTFVPVLEHKFREASLRRVRDLFVSGKIGEQYGGLIFTSQRAVEGFARIITDEVGETAATKASESLLLYSVGPATYRSLNTLRQSHLPHCQLMGHDAGTGEILAHIILNHYNANHARRRRRRSHADAEGKEDDDDDCNNNSTAKGTSHTKLPLLFLIGEQHRDIIPKTLMADTLPPEKRIEVEELIVYETGVMESFEDMFAAALRDARARRLEGGAADGEHTNPGKRAMWVVVFSPTGCEAMLRTLGVLPGSEEEDGEKKARRIERALRDCYIATIGPTTRDHLREQYGVEPDVCAEIPSPQGVGEGIEKFLLGVR
;
A
#
# COMPACT_ATOMS: atom_id res chain seq x y z
N MET A 1 49.23 -3.83 24.78
CA MET A 1 48.52 -2.58 24.48
C MET A 1 47.04 -2.85 24.68
N THR A 2 46.51 -2.50 25.84
CA THR A 2 45.09 -2.59 26.17
C THR A 2 44.40 -1.36 25.61
N ASN A 3 43.45 -1.53 24.68
CA ASN A 3 42.61 -0.42 24.24
C ASN A 3 41.87 0.16 25.45
N PRO A 4 41.86 1.49 25.65
CA PRO A 4 41.07 2.08 26.71
C PRO A 4 39.58 1.82 26.42
N PRO A 5 38.74 1.56 27.44
CA PRO A 5 37.31 1.47 27.24
C PRO A 5 36.81 2.79 26.66
N SER A 6 36.11 2.71 25.53
CA SER A 6 35.37 3.83 24.95
C SER A 6 34.41 4.37 26.02
N ASN A 7 34.73 5.55 26.57
CA ASN A 7 33.95 6.23 27.61
C ASN A 7 32.74 6.98 27.02
N ALA A 8 32.24 6.56 25.85
CA ALA A 8 31.03 7.13 25.26
C ALA A 8 29.82 6.62 26.05
N PRO A 9 28.89 7.51 26.47
CA PRO A 9 27.69 7.07 27.18
C PRO A 9 26.91 6.09 26.29
N ALA A 10 26.54 4.94 26.84
CA ALA A 10 25.71 3.97 26.12
C ALA A 10 24.41 4.65 25.65
N LYS A 11 24.17 4.55 24.34
CA LYS A 11 23.02 5.15 23.64
C LYS A 11 21.72 4.44 24.03
N THR A 12 20.62 5.17 24.02
CA THR A 12 19.28 4.65 24.30
C THR A 12 18.71 3.98 23.04
N PRO A 13 18.38 2.69 23.06
CA PRO A 13 17.78 2.03 21.91
C PRO A 13 16.41 2.63 21.57
N ILE A 14 16.18 2.93 20.29
CA ILE A 14 14.89 3.37 19.76
C ILE A 14 14.50 2.52 18.54
N PHE A 15 13.48 1.70 18.70
CA PHE A 15 12.95 0.85 17.63
C PHE A 15 11.92 1.64 16.83
N LEU A 16 12.20 1.86 15.56
CA LEU A 16 11.31 2.54 14.62
C LEU A 16 10.55 1.47 13.84
N LEU A 17 9.27 1.26 14.19
CA LEU A 17 8.42 0.26 13.54
C LEU A 17 7.90 0.78 12.19
N LYS A 18 8.83 0.98 11.25
CA LYS A 18 8.60 1.39 9.87
C LYS A 18 9.72 0.87 8.98
N THR A 19 9.44 0.79 7.67
CA THR A 19 10.48 0.58 6.67
C THR A 19 11.35 1.84 6.55
N LYS A 20 12.67 1.67 6.62
CA LYS A 20 13.64 2.76 6.45
C LYS A 20 13.50 3.38 5.05
N SER A 21 13.38 4.70 5.00
CA SER A 21 13.36 5.45 3.74
C SER A 21 14.75 5.54 3.12
N THR A 22 14.82 5.56 1.78
CA THR A 22 16.07 5.63 1.00
C THR A 22 16.03 6.79 0.01
N PRO A 23 17.15 7.49 -0.25
CA PRO A 23 18.50 7.25 0.28
C PRO A 23 18.71 7.74 1.73
N HIS A 24 17.83 8.61 2.22
CA HIS A 24 17.91 9.22 3.55
C HIS A 24 16.60 9.01 4.32
N ASP A 25 16.69 8.79 5.63
CA ASP A 25 15.53 8.69 6.52
C ASP A 25 15.61 9.79 7.59
N ALA A 26 14.62 10.68 7.61
CA ALA A 26 14.60 11.82 8.53
C ALA A 26 14.54 11.41 10.02
N TYR A 27 14.01 10.22 10.35
CA TYR A 27 14.02 9.72 11.73
C TYR A 27 15.41 9.22 12.12
N GLU A 28 16.13 8.58 11.21
CA GLU A 28 17.52 8.18 11.46
C GLU A 28 18.39 9.41 11.70
N GLU A 29 18.30 10.40 10.82
CA GLU A 29 19.06 11.65 10.92
C GLU A 29 18.76 12.36 12.25
N TYR A 30 17.48 12.51 12.59
CA TYR A 30 17.07 13.20 13.81
C TYR A 30 17.54 12.49 15.08
N PHE A 31 17.23 11.19 15.23
CA PHE A 31 17.57 10.47 16.46
C PHE A 31 19.08 10.21 16.60
N SER A 32 19.80 10.08 15.49
CA SER A 32 21.27 9.94 15.50
C SER A 32 22.00 11.24 15.79
N ALA A 33 21.43 12.41 15.43
CA ALA A 33 22.08 13.71 15.55
C ALA A 33 22.50 14.06 16.98
N SER A 34 21.68 13.71 17.98
CA SER A 34 21.97 13.97 19.40
C SER A 34 23.07 13.07 19.98
N GLY A 35 23.44 11.98 19.30
CA GLY A 35 24.29 10.92 19.83
C GLY A 35 23.70 10.16 21.03
N SER A 36 22.48 10.50 21.46
CA SER A 36 21.85 9.96 22.67
C SER A 36 21.00 8.71 22.39
N TYR A 37 20.59 8.52 21.13
CA TYR A 37 19.77 7.39 20.70
C TYR A 37 20.50 6.49 19.69
N ASP A 38 20.06 5.24 19.65
CA ASP A 38 20.51 4.21 18.71
C ASP A 38 19.29 3.69 17.91
N PRO A 39 18.97 4.32 16.75
CA PRO A 39 17.79 3.98 15.98
C PRO A 39 17.94 2.64 15.24
N THR A 40 16.97 1.75 15.46
CA THR A 40 16.87 0.46 14.75
C THR A 40 15.54 0.40 14.02
N PHE A 41 15.56 0.22 12.69
CA PHE A 41 14.36 0.09 11.89
C PHE A 41 13.87 -1.36 11.88
N VAL A 42 12.59 -1.55 12.17
CA VAL A 42 11.92 -2.84 12.07
C VAL A 42 10.75 -2.70 11.09
N PRO A 43 10.91 -3.14 9.83
CA PRO A 43 9.85 -3.13 8.83
C PRO A 43 8.61 -3.89 9.30
N VAL A 44 7.46 -3.20 9.30
CA VAL A 44 6.19 -3.77 9.76
C VAL A 44 5.33 -4.25 8.60
N LEU A 45 5.36 -3.52 7.49
CA LEU A 45 4.44 -3.74 6.37
C LEU A 45 5.12 -4.52 5.27
N GLU A 46 4.37 -5.46 4.70
CA GLU A 46 4.71 -6.07 3.42
C GLU A 46 3.55 -5.96 2.44
N HIS A 47 3.88 -5.91 1.16
CA HIS A 47 2.89 -5.96 0.08
C HIS A 47 3.00 -7.34 -0.59
N LYS A 48 1.91 -8.10 -0.54
CA LYS A 48 1.82 -9.42 -1.15
C LYS A 48 0.96 -9.35 -2.39
N PHE A 49 1.51 -9.79 -3.53
CA PHE A 49 0.74 -9.88 -4.76
C PHE A 49 -0.24 -11.05 -4.68
N ARG A 50 -1.50 -10.80 -5.08
CA ARG A 50 -2.53 -11.84 -5.18
C ARG A 50 -2.32 -12.59 -6.48
N GLU A 51 -1.50 -13.63 -6.41
CA GLU A 51 -1.07 -14.42 -7.57
C GLU A 51 -2.23 -14.97 -8.40
N ALA A 52 -3.34 -15.39 -7.77
CA ALA A 52 -4.52 -15.85 -8.50
C ALA A 52 -5.15 -14.75 -9.37
N SER A 53 -5.24 -13.52 -8.86
CA SER A 53 -5.78 -12.37 -9.59
C SER A 53 -4.86 -11.96 -10.73
N LEU A 54 -3.55 -11.90 -10.48
CA LEU A 54 -2.57 -11.57 -11.51
C LEU A 54 -2.53 -12.62 -12.62
N ARG A 55 -2.62 -13.92 -12.28
CA ARG A 55 -2.76 -15.00 -13.26
C ARG A 55 -4.01 -14.85 -14.12
N ARG A 56 -5.15 -14.45 -13.54
CA ARG A 56 -6.37 -14.16 -14.32
C ARG A 56 -6.12 -13.05 -15.33
N VAL A 57 -5.45 -11.96 -14.96
CA VAL A 57 -5.10 -10.87 -15.89
C VAL A 57 -4.19 -11.40 -17.00
N ARG A 58 -3.13 -12.13 -16.65
CA ARG A 58 -2.23 -12.76 -17.63
C ARG A 58 -3.00 -13.66 -18.61
N ASP A 59 -3.90 -14.51 -18.11
CA ASP A 59 -4.66 -15.44 -18.96
C ASP A 59 -5.56 -14.70 -19.95
N LEU A 60 -6.10 -13.53 -19.58
CA LEU A 60 -6.83 -12.66 -20.49
C LEU A 60 -5.94 -12.09 -21.61
N PHE A 61 -4.69 -11.74 -21.30
CA PHE A 61 -3.72 -11.29 -22.31
C PHE A 61 -3.30 -12.45 -23.23
N VAL A 62 -2.89 -13.59 -22.67
CA VAL A 62 -2.42 -14.75 -23.42
C VAL A 62 -3.51 -15.33 -24.33
N SER A 63 -4.74 -15.39 -23.84
CA SER A 63 -5.88 -15.86 -24.66
C SER A 63 -6.38 -14.83 -25.68
N GLY A 64 -5.88 -13.59 -25.65
CA GLY A 64 -6.34 -12.48 -26.50
C GLY A 64 -7.70 -11.90 -26.11
N LYS A 65 -8.34 -12.42 -25.05
CA LYS A 65 -9.68 -12.00 -24.61
C LYS A 65 -9.71 -10.65 -23.90
N ILE A 66 -8.56 -10.13 -23.45
CA ILE A 66 -8.51 -8.87 -22.69
C ILE A 66 -9.16 -7.70 -23.45
N GLY A 67 -8.89 -7.54 -24.74
CA GLY A 67 -9.45 -6.47 -25.57
C GLY A 67 -10.90 -6.71 -26.04
N GLU A 68 -11.38 -7.95 -25.89
CA GLU A 68 -12.77 -8.32 -26.17
C GLU A 68 -13.67 -8.10 -24.95
N GLN A 69 -13.12 -8.28 -23.74
CA GLN A 69 -13.85 -8.18 -22.48
C GLN A 69 -13.73 -6.81 -21.83
N TYR A 70 -12.61 -6.11 -22.01
CA TYR A 70 -12.35 -4.84 -21.34
C TYR A 70 -11.91 -3.77 -22.33
N GLY A 71 -12.42 -2.55 -22.14
CA GLY A 71 -12.02 -1.39 -22.95
C GLY A 71 -10.79 -0.66 -22.41
N GLY A 72 -10.33 -1.01 -21.22
CA GLY A 72 -9.17 -0.41 -20.59
C GLY A 72 -8.94 -0.85 -19.16
N LEU A 73 -7.79 -0.42 -18.62
CA LEU A 73 -7.30 -0.73 -17.29
C LEU A 73 -7.13 0.54 -16.47
N ILE A 74 -7.49 0.48 -15.19
CA ILE A 74 -7.35 1.60 -14.24
C ILE A 74 -6.35 1.21 -13.15
N PHE A 75 -5.48 2.16 -12.76
CA PHE A 75 -4.47 2.00 -11.72
C PHE A 75 -4.45 3.21 -10.77
N THR A 76 -4.71 2.99 -9.48
CA THR A 76 -4.58 4.05 -8.44
C THR A 76 -3.37 3.84 -7.53
N SER A 77 -2.61 2.76 -7.75
CA SER A 77 -1.47 2.36 -6.92
C SER A 77 -0.28 1.95 -7.77
N GLN A 78 0.91 2.43 -7.41
CA GLN A 78 2.17 1.96 -7.98
C GLN A 78 2.36 0.45 -7.80
N ARG A 79 1.92 -0.12 -6.65
CA ARG A 79 2.04 -1.56 -6.39
C ARG A 79 1.21 -2.39 -7.37
N ALA A 80 0.01 -1.93 -7.71
CA ALA A 80 -0.80 -2.58 -8.74
C ALA A 80 -0.10 -2.55 -10.11
N VAL A 81 0.59 -1.45 -10.45
CA VAL A 81 1.39 -1.34 -11.68
C VAL A 81 2.57 -2.32 -11.64
N GLU A 82 3.26 -2.46 -10.52
CA GLU A 82 4.40 -3.39 -10.40
C GLU A 82 3.98 -4.85 -10.58
N GLY A 83 2.90 -5.28 -9.90
CA GLY A 83 2.38 -6.63 -10.08
C GLY A 83 1.92 -6.90 -11.52
N PHE A 84 1.30 -5.89 -12.15
CA PHE A 84 0.94 -5.94 -13.57
C PHE A 84 2.16 -5.98 -14.50
N ALA A 85 3.18 -5.16 -14.24
CA ALA A 85 4.40 -5.13 -15.04
C ALA A 85 5.11 -6.48 -15.02
N ARG A 86 5.21 -7.11 -13.83
CA ARG A 86 5.79 -8.45 -13.68
C ARG A 86 5.12 -9.46 -14.60
N ILE A 87 3.78 -9.55 -14.60
CA ILE A 87 3.09 -10.50 -15.48
C ILE A 87 3.28 -10.18 -16.96
N ILE A 88 3.27 -8.89 -17.34
CA ILE A 88 3.38 -8.50 -18.75
C ILE A 88 4.78 -8.77 -19.29
N THR A 89 5.82 -8.53 -18.48
CA THR A 89 7.21 -8.70 -18.90
C THR A 89 7.66 -10.16 -18.84
N ASP A 90 7.27 -10.90 -17.79
CA ASP A 90 7.83 -12.23 -17.54
C ASP A 90 6.96 -13.36 -18.12
N GLU A 91 5.65 -13.15 -18.23
CA GLU A 91 4.69 -14.23 -18.52
C GLU A 91 3.86 -13.99 -19.79
N VAL A 92 3.62 -12.74 -20.19
CA VAL A 92 2.90 -12.42 -21.42
C VAL A 92 3.89 -12.27 -22.57
N GLY A 93 3.80 -13.14 -23.57
CA GLY A 93 4.63 -13.03 -24.77
C GLY A 93 4.40 -11.71 -25.51
N GLU A 94 5.46 -11.15 -26.12
CA GLU A 94 5.47 -9.84 -26.80
C GLU A 94 4.33 -9.68 -27.81
N THR A 95 4.03 -10.73 -28.58
CA THR A 95 2.95 -10.73 -29.57
C THR A 95 1.58 -10.52 -28.92
N ALA A 96 1.32 -11.19 -27.79
CA ALA A 96 0.05 -11.07 -27.07
C ALA A 96 -0.11 -9.69 -26.43
N ALA A 97 0.96 -9.17 -25.81
CA ALA A 97 0.96 -7.83 -25.22
C ALA A 97 0.74 -6.74 -26.29
N THR A 98 1.46 -6.81 -27.40
CA THR A 98 1.35 -5.85 -28.50
C THR A 98 -0.06 -5.84 -29.08
N LYS A 99 -0.63 -7.02 -29.38
CA LYS A 99 -2.01 -7.15 -29.89
C LYS A 99 -3.04 -6.59 -28.91
N ALA A 100 -2.89 -6.88 -27.61
CA ALA A 100 -3.78 -6.32 -26.59
C ALA A 100 -3.72 -4.78 -26.56
N SER A 101 -2.54 -4.21 -26.77
CA SER A 101 -2.32 -2.76 -26.69
C SER A 101 -3.07 -1.93 -27.74
N GLU A 102 -3.45 -2.54 -28.88
CA GLU A 102 -4.19 -1.86 -29.96
C GLU A 102 -5.60 -1.42 -29.55
N SER A 103 -6.20 -2.14 -28.59
CA SER A 103 -7.59 -1.96 -28.20
C SER A 103 -7.77 -1.37 -26.81
N LEU A 104 -6.78 -1.54 -25.92
CA LEU A 104 -6.84 -1.14 -24.52
C LEU A 104 -6.43 0.32 -24.28
N LEU A 105 -7.11 0.93 -23.33
CA LEU A 105 -6.79 2.25 -22.79
C LEU A 105 -6.27 2.11 -21.36
N LEU A 106 -5.29 2.92 -20.97
CA LEU A 106 -4.69 2.90 -19.64
C LEU A 106 -5.01 4.19 -18.89
N TYR A 107 -5.35 4.08 -17.61
CA TYR A 107 -5.68 5.21 -16.75
C TYR A 107 -4.92 5.09 -15.43
N SER A 108 -4.30 6.19 -14.97
CA SER A 108 -3.56 6.20 -13.70
C SER A 108 -3.88 7.42 -12.83
N VAL A 109 -3.90 7.29 -11.51
CA VAL A 109 -3.91 8.42 -10.58
C VAL A 109 -2.47 8.81 -10.21
N GLY A 110 -2.15 10.07 -10.44
CA GLY A 110 -0.96 10.75 -9.96
C GLY A 110 0.29 10.54 -10.81
N PRO A 111 1.26 11.48 -10.78
CA PRO A 111 2.48 11.40 -11.59
C PRO A 111 3.32 10.16 -11.28
N ALA A 112 3.30 9.69 -10.03
CA ALA A 112 4.12 8.57 -9.58
C ALA A 112 3.67 7.24 -10.22
N THR A 113 2.36 6.97 -10.21
CA THR A 113 1.75 5.80 -10.87
C THR A 113 1.85 5.91 -12.39
N TYR A 114 1.58 7.10 -12.94
CA TYR A 114 1.68 7.35 -14.38
C TYR A 114 3.07 7.03 -14.92
N ARG A 115 4.14 7.51 -14.26
CA ARG A 115 5.52 7.26 -14.70
C ARG A 115 5.83 5.77 -14.77
N SER A 116 5.50 5.02 -13.71
CA SER A 116 5.71 3.56 -13.66
C SER A 116 4.96 2.84 -14.79
N LEU A 117 3.69 3.19 -15.00
CA LEU A 117 2.87 2.56 -16.04
C LEU A 117 3.31 2.97 -17.46
N ASN A 118 3.80 4.20 -17.65
CA ASN A 118 4.28 4.66 -18.94
C ASN A 118 5.57 3.93 -19.38
N THR A 119 6.45 3.58 -18.44
CA THR A 119 7.64 2.75 -18.74
C THR A 119 7.24 1.39 -19.29
N LEU A 120 6.27 0.73 -18.67
CA LEU A 120 5.73 -0.54 -19.17
C LEU A 120 5.04 -0.37 -20.53
N ARG A 121 4.25 0.70 -20.67
CA ARG A 121 3.54 1.01 -21.93
C ARG A 121 4.49 1.17 -23.10
N GLN A 122 5.57 1.93 -22.93
CA GLN A 122 6.55 2.18 -23.98
C GLN A 122 7.28 0.92 -24.43
N SER A 123 7.44 -0.05 -23.55
CA SER A 123 8.20 -1.27 -23.81
C SER A 123 7.33 -2.44 -24.29
N HIS A 124 6.13 -2.63 -23.72
CA HIS A 124 5.32 -3.84 -23.95
C HIS A 124 3.90 -3.56 -24.46
N LEU A 125 3.39 -2.32 -24.33
CA LEU A 125 2.02 -1.95 -24.74
C LEU A 125 2.02 -0.68 -25.62
N PRO A 126 2.74 -0.67 -26.75
CA PRO A 126 3.09 0.57 -27.47
C PRO A 126 1.89 1.33 -28.02
N HIS A 127 0.79 0.64 -28.35
CA HIS A 127 -0.40 1.25 -28.94
C HIS A 127 -1.41 1.76 -27.91
N CYS A 128 -1.24 1.44 -26.62
CA CYS A 128 -2.12 1.93 -25.58
C CYS A 128 -1.98 3.46 -25.41
N GLN A 129 -3.12 4.14 -25.32
CA GLN A 129 -3.16 5.51 -24.82
C GLN A 129 -3.18 5.48 -23.29
N LEU A 130 -2.38 6.32 -22.66
CA LEU A 130 -2.29 6.45 -21.21
C LEU A 130 -2.73 7.84 -20.77
N MET A 131 -3.69 7.90 -19.85
CA MET A 131 -4.28 9.13 -19.34
C MET A 131 -4.13 9.24 -17.82
N GLY A 132 -4.21 10.47 -17.29
CA GLY A 132 -4.24 10.73 -15.85
C GLY A 132 -2.91 11.16 -15.23
N HIS A 133 -1.95 11.64 -16.01
CA HIS A 133 -0.68 12.19 -15.49
C HIS A 133 -0.91 13.22 -14.37
N ASP A 134 -1.83 14.16 -14.59
CA ASP A 134 -2.15 15.25 -13.66
C ASP A 134 -3.37 14.95 -12.77
N ALA A 135 -3.88 13.71 -12.80
CA ALA A 135 -5.01 13.32 -11.97
C ALA A 135 -4.53 13.08 -10.53
N GLY A 136 -4.61 14.11 -9.68
CA GLY A 136 -4.18 14.01 -8.28
C GLY A 136 -5.06 13.12 -7.40
N THR A 137 -6.29 12.83 -7.83
CA THR A 137 -7.27 12.02 -7.08
C THR A 137 -8.08 11.11 -8.01
N GLY A 138 -8.72 10.09 -7.44
CA GLY A 138 -9.65 9.22 -8.17
C GLY A 138 -10.82 9.99 -8.78
N GLU A 139 -11.31 11.06 -8.13
CA GLU A 139 -12.40 11.89 -8.67
C GLU A 139 -12.00 12.59 -9.97
N ILE A 140 -10.81 13.21 -9.98
CA ILE A 140 -10.28 13.87 -11.18
C ILE A 140 -10.10 12.84 -12.30
N LEU A 141 -9.54 11.67 -11.98
CA LEU A 141 -9.37 10.61 -12.97
C LEU A 141 -10.71 10.10 -13.51
N ALA A 142 -11.73 9.94 -12.67
CA ALA A 142 -13.05 9.49 -13.10
C ALA A 142 -13.65 10.43 -14.15
N HIS A 143 -13.53 11.75 -13.96
CA HIS A 143 -13.98 12.72 -14.97
C HIS A 143 -13.17 12.66 -16.27
N ILE A 144 -11.85 12.44 -16.17
CA ILE A 144 -10.99 12.20 -17.35
C ILE A 144 -11.47 10.95 -18.09
N ILE A 145 -11.74 9.86 -17.39
CA ILE A 145 -12.23 8.59 -17.96
C ILE A 145 -13.59 8.81 -18.65
N LEU A 146 -14.54 9.47 -17.99
CA LEU A 146 -15.87 9.78 -18.57
C LEU A 146 -15.75 10.49 -19.91
N ASN A 147 -14.87 11.48 -20.02
CA ASN A 147 -14.70 12.23 -21.26
C ASN A 147 -13.96 11.39 -22.31
N HIS A 148 -12.82 10.82 -21.93
CA HIS A 148 -11.91 10.14 -22.84
C HIS A 148 -12.48 8.83 -23.39
N TYR A 149 -13.05 7.99 -22.53
CA TYR A 149 -13.58 6.68 -22.91
C TYR A 149 -14.81 6.81 -23.81
N ASN A 150 -15.73 7.72 -23.46
CA ASN A 150 -16.92 7.98 -24.26
C ASN A 150 -16.59 8.54 -25.65
N ALA A 151 -15.61 9.45 -25.75
CA ALA A 151 -15.14 9.97 -27.02
C ALA A 151 -14.53 8.87 -27.91
N ASN A 152 -13.69 7.99 -27.34
CA ASN A 152 -13.11 6.86 -28.06
C ASN A 152 -14.18 5.85 -28.51
N HIS A 153 -15.15 5.53 -27.66
CA HIS A 153 -16.26 4.65 -28.01
C HIS A 153 -17.11 5.22 -29.16
N ALA A 154 -17.44 6.51 -29.11
CA ALA A 154 -18.19 7.17 -30.19
C ALA A 154 -17.43 7.13 -31.53
N ARG A 155 -16.11 7.35 -31.51
CA ARG A 155 -15.25 7.24 -32.71
C ARG A 155 -15.23 5.82 -33.27
N ARG A 156 -15.10 4.80 -32.42
CA ARG A 156 -15.13 3.38 -32.83
C ARG A 156 -16.47 3.00 -33.47
N ARG A 157 -17.60 3.47 -32.91
CA ARG A 157 -18.93 3.24 -33.50
C ARG A 157 -19.08 3.88 -34.88
N ARG A 158 -18.62 5.13 -35.07
CA ARG A 158 -18.66 5.82 -36.37
C ARG A 158 -17.81 5.14 -37.44
N ARG A 159 -16.63 4.65 -37.08
CA ARG A 159 -15.75 3.91 -38.01
C ARG A 159 -16.39 2.61 -38.49
N ARG A 160 -17.03 1.86 -37.59
CA ARG A 160 -17.74 0.63 -37.95
C ARG A 160 -18.94 0.90 -38.85
N SER A 161 -19.76 1.89 -38.54
CA SER A 161 -20.92 2.24 -39.40
C SER A 161 -20.51 2.70 -40.80
N HIS A 162 -19.33 3.30 -40.96
CA HIS A 162 -18.83 3.72 -42.27
C HIS A 162 -18.27 2.53 -43.08
N ALA A 163 -17.56 1.61 -42.44
CA ALA A 163 -17.08 0.38 -43.07
C ALA A 163 -18.23 -0.55 -43.52
N ASP A 164 -19.31 -0.63 -42.73
CA ASP A 164 -20.51 -1.40 -43.07
C ASP A 164 -21.32 -0.77 -44.22
N ALA A 165 -21.15 0.54 -44.46
CA ALA A 165 -21.83 1.27 -45.54
C ALA A 165 -21.05 1.22 -46.87
N GLU A 166 -19.72 1.19 -46.82
CA GLU A 166 -18.85 1.07 -48.02
C GLU A 166 -18.74 -0.38 -48.54
N GLY A 167 -19.10 -1.40 -47.74
CA GLY A 167 -19.16 -2.80 -48.17
C GLY A 167 -20.48 -3.22 -48.83
N LYS A 168 -21.31 -2.27 -49.29
CA LYS A 168 -22.65 -2.49 -49.87
C LYS A 168 -22.86 -1.81 -51.23
N GLU A 169 -21.80 -1.67 -52.01
CA GLU A 169 -21.90 -1.40 -53.44
C GLU A 169 -21.34 -2.63 -54.16
N ASP A 170 -22.11 -3.16 -55.12
CA ASP A 170 -21.93 -4.41 -55.86
C ASP A 170 -22.45 -5.70 -55.18
N ASP A 171 -23.77 -5.88 -55.21
CA ASP A 171 -24.39 -7.09 -55.79
C ASP A 171 -25.91 -6.88 -55.87
N ASP A 172 -26.39 -6.71 -57.11
CA ASP A 172 -27.78 -7.03 -57.45
C ASP A 172 -28.00 -8.53 -57.22
N ASP A 173 -29.22 -8.86 -56.78
CA ASP A 173 -29.90 -10.15 -56.88
C ASP A 173 -30.06 -11.01 -55.60
N ASP A 174 -31.32 -11.40 -55.45
CA ASP A 174 -31.89 -12.53 -54.74
C ASP A 174 -32.06 -12.58 -53.21
N CYS A 175 -33.18 -13.20 -52.86
CA CYS A 175 -33.91 -13.16 -51.62
C CYS A 175 -33.47 -14.31 -50.71
N ASN A 176 -33.07 -14.05 -49.46
CA ASN A 176 -33.46 -14.95 -48.34
C ASN A 176 -33.14 -14.35 -46.98
N ASN A 177 -34.20 -14.04 -46.23
CA ASN A 177 -34.10 -13.47 -44.90
C ASN A 177 -34.13 -14.62 -43.87
N ASN A 178 -32.97 -15.21 -43.59
CA ASN A 178 -32.76 -16.00 -42.38
C ASN A 178 -31.27 -16.15 -42.04
N SER A 179 -30.67 -15.08 -41.52
CA SER A 179 -29.39 -15.14 -40.83
C SER A 179 -29.54 -14.55 -39.42
N THR A 180 -29.89 -15.44 -38.50
CA THR A 180 -29.76 -15.26 -37.04
C THR A 180 -28.29 -15.14 -36.64
N ALA A 181 -27.69 -13.99 -36.94
CA ALA A 181 -26.39 -13.58 -36.41
C ALA A 181 -26.41 -12.07 -36.15
N LYS A 182 -27.23 -11.63 -35.17
CA LYS A 182 -27.37 -10.20 -34.85
C LYS A 182 -27.50 -9.97 -33.34
N GLY A 183 -26.49 -9.30 -32.79
CA GLY A 183 -26.37 -8.89 -31.39
C GLY A 183 -25.04 -9.41 -30.84
N THR A 184 -23.99 -8.59 -30.66
CA THR A 184 -23.72 -7.95 -29.35
C THR A 184 -22.63 -6.84 -29.41
N SER A 185 -22.68 -5.83 -30.30
CA SER A 185 -21.61 -4.79 -30.30
C SER A 185 -22.08 -3.33 -30.40
N HIS A 186 -23.05 -2.96 -29.57
CA HIS A 186 -23.39 -1.54 -29.32
C HIS A 186 -23.13 -1.07 -27.89
N THR A 187 -22.80 -1.98 -26.99
CA THR A 187 -22.54 -1.72 -25.58
C THR A 187 -21.06 -1.45 -25.35
N LYS A 188 -20.76 -0.51 -24.44
CA LYS A 188 -19.38 -0.25 -24.03
C LYS A 188 -18.83 -1.47 -23.29
N LEU A 189 -17.55 -1.76 -23.52
CA LEU A 189 -16.84 -2.71 -22.68
C LEU A 189 -16.62 -2.11 -21.27
N PRO A 190 -16.65 -2.91 -20.21
CA PRO A 190 -16.25 -2.47 -18.88
C PRO A 190 -14.77 -2.08 -18.82
N LEU A 191 -14.38 -1.36 -17.76
CA LEU A 191 -12.99 -1.12 -17.41
C LEU A 191 -12.59 -2.06 -16.27
N LEU A 192 -11.40 -2.66 -16.35
CA LEU A 192 -10.86 -3.47 -15.26
C LEU A 192 -10.00 -2.59 -14.36
N PHE A 193 -10.35 -2.53 -13.07
CA PHE A 193 -9.68 -1.70 -12.10
C PHE A 193 -8.79 -2.55 -11.19
N LEU A 194 -7.48 -2.45 -11.35
CA LEU A 194 -6.50 -3.19 -10.57
C LEU A 194 -6.17 -2.42 -9.28
N ILE A 195 -6.56 -2.98 -8.14
CA ILE A 195 -6.54 -2.29 -6.83
C ILE A 195 -5.85 -3.11 -5.74
N GLY A 196 -5.52 -2.43 -4.65
CA GLY A 196 -5.15 -3.08 -3.39
C GLY A 196 -6.38 -3.49 -2.60
N GLU A 197 -6.25 -4.47 -1.71
CA GLU A 197 -7.35 -4.92 -0.84
C GLU A 197 -7.96 -3.76 -0.03
N GLN A 198 -7.10 -2.90 0.51
CA GLN A 198 -7.53 -1.64 1.11
C GLN A 198 -7.58 -0.54 0.06
N HIS A 199 -8.78 -0.17 -0.37
CA HIS A 199 -9.04 0.93 -1.30
C HIS A 199 -10.30 1.70 -0.87
N ARG A 200 -10.30 3.01 -1.10
CA ARG A 200 -11.46 3.91 -0.90
C ARG A 200 -11.61 4.81 -2.11
N ASP A 201 -11.71 4.19 -3.28
CA ASP A 201 -11.79 4.91 -4.54
C ASP A 201 -13.23 5.29 -4.89
N ILE A 202 -13.41 6.52 -5.36
CA ILE A 202 -14.69 7.04 -5.83
C ILE A 202 -14.95 6.70 -7.31
N ILE A 203 -13.94 6.19 -8.03
CA ILE A 203 -14.00 5.97 -9.47
C ILE A 203 -15.19 5.11 -9.90
N PRO A 204 -15.43 3.90 -9.35
CA PRO A 204 -16.58 3.10 -9.76
C PRO A 204 -17.91 3.83 -9.53
N LYS A 205 -18.05 4.49 -8.37
CA LYS A 205 -19.24 5.26 -8.02
C LYS A 205 -19.49 6.41 -9.00
N THR A 206 -18.45 7.14 -9.39
CA THR A 206 -18.56 8.26 -10.33
C THR A 206 -18.82 7.78 -11.76
N LEU A 207 -18.21 6.68 -12.20
CA LEU A 207 -18.37 6.15 -13.56
C LEU A 207 -19.71 5.43 -13.79
N MET A 208 -20.28 4.85 -12.73
CA MET A 208 -21.51 4.05 -12.76
C MET A 208 -22.71 4.80 -12.16
N ALA A 209 -22.56 6.08 -11.81
CA ALA A 209 -23.59 6.87 -11.15
C ALA A 209 -24.92 6.91 -11.95
N ASP A 210 -26.05 6.71 -11.26
CA ASP A 210 -27.37 6.76 -11.88
C ASP A 210 -27.76 8.14 -12.41
N THR A 211 -27.11 9.18 -11.89
CA THR A 211 -27.26 10.57 -12.36
C THR A 211 -26.68 10.78 -13.76
N LEU A 212 -25.81 9.88 -14.25
CA LEU A 212 -25.30 9.92 -15.61
C LEU A 212 -26.32 9.35 -16.61
N PRO A 213 -26.45 9.96 -17.80
CA PRO A 213 -27.18 9.36 -18.91
C PRO A 213 -26.69 7.92 -19.18
N PRO A 214 -27.57 6.95 -19.48
CA PRO A 214 -27.17 5.56 -19.71
C PRO A 214 -26.06 5.41 -20.75
N GLU A 215 -26.08 6.23 -21.81
CA GLU A 215 -25.05 6.21 -22.86
C GLU A 215 -23.68 6.71 -22.41
N LYS A 216 -23.58 7.39 -21.25
CA LYS A 216 -22.33 7.92 -20.69
C LYS A 216 -21.77 7.05 -19.57
N ARG A 217 -22.58 6.21 -18.93
CA ARG A 217 -22.16 5.27 -17.87
C ARG A 217 -21.09 4.30 -18.38
N ILE A 218 -20.16 3.94 -17.50
CA ILE A 218 -19.05 3.03 -17.79
C ILE A 218 -19.00 2.02 -16.65
N GLU A 219 -19.23 0.75 -16.97
CA GLU A 219 -19.10 -0.34 -16.01
C GLU A 219 -17.64 -0.50 -15.58
N VAL A 220 -17.43 -0.75 -14.28
CA VAL A 220 -16.11 -0.98 -13.69
C VAL A 220 -16.12 -2.31 -12.95
N GLU A 221 -15.18 -3.18 -13.30
CA GLU A 221 -14.91 -4.39 -12.55
C GLU A 221 -13.68 -4.20 -11.68
N GLU A 222 -13.82 -4.36 -10.37
CA GLU A 222 -12.73 -4.25 -9.42
C GLU A 222 -12.02 -5.59 -9.22
N LEU A 223 -10.69 -5.57 -9.30
CA LEU A 223 -9.85 -6.75 -9.08
C LEU A 223 -8.71 -6.43 -8.11
N ILE A 224 -8.78 -7.04 -6.93
CA ILE A 224 -7.73 -6.96 -5.92
C ILE A 224 -6.50 -7.75 -6.41
N VAL A 225 -5.38 -7.07 -6.67
CA VAL A 225 -4.14 -7.66 -7.17
C VAL A 225 -3.00 -7.68 -6.16
N TYR A 226 -3.16 -6.96 -5.04
CA TYR A 226 -2.23 -7.05 -3.92
C TYR A 226 -2.94 -6.75 -2.60
N GLU A 227 -2.35 -7.19 -1.52
CA GLU A 227 -2.75 -6.88 -0.15
C GLU A 227 -1.56 -6.30 0.61
N THR A 228 -1.87 -5.46 1.60
CA THR A 228 -0.86 -4.89 2.50
C THR A 228 -1.12 -5.48 3.87
N GLY A 229 -0.17 -6.27 4.36
CA GLY A 229 -0.26 -6.96 5.64
C GLY A 229 0.91 -6.63 6.55
N VAL A 230 0.86 -7.19 7.75
CA VAL A 230 2.03 -7.25 8.63
C VAL A 230 3.01 -8.27 8.04
N MET A 231 4.29 -7.90 7.97
CA MET A 231 5.36 -8.75 7.48
C MET A 231 5.49 -10.02 8.33
N GLU A 232 5.57 -11.19 7.71
CA GLU A 232 5.68 -12.47 8.43
C GLU A 232 6.90 -12.49 9.38
N SER A 233 8.03 -11.93 8.95
CA SER A 233 9.25 -11.87 9.76
C SER A 233 9.27 -10.74 10.79
N PHE A 234 8.21 -9.92 10.89
CA PHE A 234 8.20 -8.76 11.78
C PHE A 234 8.42 -9.14 13.25
N GLU A 235 7.67 -10.11 13.76
CA GLU A 235 7.76 -10.54 15.17
C GLU A 235 9.17 -11.07 15.49
N ASP A 236 9.74 -11.90 14.62
CA ASP A 236 11.07 -12.46 14.79
C ASP A 236 12.17 -11.38 14.77
N MET A 237 12.08 -10.45 13.82
CA MET A 237 13.00 -9.32 13.70
C MET A 237 12.92 -8.41 14.91
N PHE A 238 11.70 -8.07 15.34
CA PHE A 238 11.49 -7.21 16.50
C PHE A 238 11.97 -7.89 17.78
N ALA A 239 11.67 -9.18 17.96
CA ALA A 239 12.13 -9.96 19.10
C ALA A 239 13.67 -10.06 19.14
N ALA A 240 14.31 -10.24 17.99
CA ALA A 240 15.77 -10.24 17.88
C ALA A 240 16.36 -8.87 18.26
N ALA A 241 15.79 -7.78 17.75
CA ALA A 241 16.22 -6.42 18.07
C ALA A 241 16.07 -6.09 19.57
N LEU A 242 14.96 -6.51 20.19
CA LEU A 242 14.74 -6.38 21.64
C LEU A 242 15.76 -7.20 22.45
N ARG A 243 16.02 -8.46 22.06
CA ARG A 243 17.00 -9.31 22.76
C ARG A 243 18.41 -8.72 22.69
N ASP A 244 18.83 -8.26 21.51
CA ASP A 244 20.13 -7.63 21.32
C ASP A 244 20.29 -6.37 22.18
N ALA A 245 19.30 -5.48 22.16
CA ALA A 245 19.32 -4.28 22.99
C ALA A 245 19.34 -4.60 24.49
N ARG A 246 18.60 -5.63 24.94
CA ARG A 246 18.62 -6.10 26.34
C ARG A 246 19.98 -6.69 26.73
N ALA A 247 20.61 -7.47 25.85
CA ALA A 247 21.94 -8.04 26.08
C ALA A 247 23.01 -6.95 26.23
N ARG A 248 23.04 -5.99 25.29
CA ARG A 248 23.95 -4.83 25.35
C ARG A 248 23.80 -4.01 26.63
N ARG A 249 22.60 -3.97 27.21
CA ARG A 249 22.33 -3.29 28.49
C ARG A 249 22.89 -4.06 29.70
N LEU A 250 22.83 -5.39 29.68
CA LEU A 250 23.36 -6.24 30.75
C LEU A 250 24.89 -6.24 30.78
N GLU A 251 25.54 -6.26 29.61
CA GLU A 251 27.01 -6.23 29.47
C GLU A 251 27.62 -4.87 29.88
N GLY A 252 26.87 -3.78 29.75
CA GLY A 252 27.29 -2.41 30.11
C GLY A 252 27.35 -2.10 31.61
N GLY A 253 27.20 -3.09 32.49
CA GLY A 253 27.38 -2.93 33.95
C GLY A 253 26.26 -2.19 34.68
N ALA A 254 25.07 -2.09 34.10
CA ALA A 254 23.87 -1.63 34.82
C ALA A 254 23.34 -2.76 35.73
N ALA A 255 24.15 -3.16 36.71
CA ALA A 255 23.71 -3.96 37.83
C ALA A 255 22.74 -3.13 38.68
N ASP A 256 21.67 -3.78 39.14
CA ASP A 256 20.68 -3.26 40.07
C ASP A 256 21.33 -2.44 41.20
N GLY A 257 21.28 -1.12 41.07
CA GLY A 257 21.65 -0.15 42.08
C GLY A 257 20.39 0.62 42.46
N GLU A 258 19.98 0.45 43.71
CA GLU A 258 18.74 0.80 44.39
C GLU A 258 18.37 2.31 44.44
N HIS A 259 18.60 3.09 43.38
CA HIS A 259 18.11 4.47 43.23
C HIS A 259 17.45 4.65 41.85
N THR A 260 16.13 4.47 41.84
CA THR A 260 15.22 4.66 40.71
C THR A 260 15.22 6.11 40.21
N ASN A 261 16.10 6.41 39.26
CA ASN A 261 15.90 7.56 38.38
C ASN A 261 15.15 7.03 37.14
N PRO A 262 13.88 7.39 36.90
CA PRO A 262 13.08 6.88 35.77
C PRO A 262 13.69 7.19 34.39
N GLY A 263 14.66 8.12 34.34
CA GLY A 263 15.44 8.46 33.15
C GLY A 263 16.67 7.58 32.88
N LYS A 264 17.05 6.62 33.76
CA LYS A 264 18.18 5.72 33.50
C LYS A 264 17.73 4.45 32.75
N ARG A 265 17.44 4.72 31.46
CA ARG A 265 17.58 3.83 30.28
C ARG A 265 16.47 2.81 30.00
N ALA A 266 15.24 3.26 29.79
CA ALA A 266 14.24 2.48 29.07
C ALA A 266 14.52 2.49 27.55
N MET A 267 14.07 1.46 26.84
CA MET A 267 14.08 1.43 25.37
C MET A 267 12.81 2.10 24.83
N TRP A 268 12.88 2.70 23.65
CA TRP A 268 11.70 3.28 22.99
C TRP A 268 11.23 2.39 21.86
N VAL A 269 9.92 2.21 21.74
CA VAL A 269 9.25 1.59 20.59
C VAL A 269 8.35 2.63 19.96
N VAL A 270 8.66 3.05 18.73
CA VAL A 270 7.91 4.06 17.99
C VAL A 270 7.00 3.39 16.95
N VAL A 271 5.69 3.60 17.08
CA VAL A 271 4.65 2.97 16.26
C VAL A 271 4.09 3.97 15.25
N PHE A 272 4.19 3.62 13.97
CA PHE A 272 3.86 4.51 12.85
C PHE A 272 2.45 4.34 12.29
N SER A 273 1.75 3.25 12.63
CA SER A 273 0.39 2.98 12.18
C SER A 273 -0.30 1.97 13.09
N PRO A 274 -1.64 1.90 13.08
CA PRO A 274 -2.39 0.80 13.70
C PRO A 274 -1.93 -0.59 13.23
N THR A 275 -1.56 -0.70 11.95
CA THR A 275 -1.04 -1.94 11.38
C THR A 275 0.28 -2.31 12.06
N GLY A 276 0.32 -3.51 12.65
CA GLY A 276 1.47 -4.02 13.40
C GLY A 276 1.39 -3.86 14.92
N CYS A 277 0.41 -3.10 15.46
CA CYS A 277 0.22 -2.95 16.90
C CYS A 277 0.05 -4.31 17.60
N GLU A 278 -0.79 -5.18 17.05
CA GLU A 278 -1.03 -6.51 17.62
C GLU A 278 0.26 -7.33 17.73
N ALA A 279 0.97 -7.50 16.61
CA ALA A 279 2.21 -8.27 16.53
C ALA A 279 3.31 -7.67 17.44
N MET A 280 3.37 -6.33 17.53
CA MET A 280 4.28 -5.63 18.44
C MET A 280 3.95 -5.99 19.90
N LEU A 281 2.68 -5.91 20.29
CA LEU A 281 2.24 -6.20 21.65
C LEU A 281 2.42 -7.68 22.02
N ARG A 282 2.20 -8.61 21.08
CA ARG A 282 2.55 -10.03 21.26
C ARG A 282 4.04 -10.20 21.51
N THR A 283 4.88 -9.56 20.69
CA THR A 283 6.34 -9.63 20.81
C THR A 283 6.87 -9.03 22.12
N LEU A 284 6.23 -7.96 22.62
CA LEU A 284 6.55 -7.37 23.93
C LEU A 284 6.09 -8.25 25.10
N GLY A 285 5.23 -9.25 24.88
CA GLY A 285 4.62 -10.08 25.92
C GLY A 285 3.43 -9.40 26.62
N VAL A 286 2.82 -8.40 25.97
CA VAL A 286 1.64 -7.67 26.47
C VAL A 286 0.34 -8.43 26.22
N LEU A 287 0.23 -9.15 25.11
CA LEU A 287 -0.96 -9.95 24.77
C LEU A 287 -0.86 -11.40 25.29
N PRO A 288 -1.99 -12.03 25.66
CA PRO A 288 -2.02 -13.41 26.12
C PRO A 288 -1.67 -14.38 25.00
N GLY A 289 -1.05 -15.51 25.38
CA GLY A 289 -0.76 -16.60 24.45
C GLY A 289 -1.99 -17.46 24.10
N SER A 290 -3.05 -17.47 24.92
CA SER A 290 -4.30 -18.22 24.63
C SER A 290 -5.42 -18.16 25.70
N GLU A 291 -5.28 -17.48 26.84
CA GLU A 291 -6.26 -17.57 27.93
C GLU A 291 -6.97 -16.24 28.23
N GLU A 292 -8.26 -16.33 28.58
CA GLU A 292 -9.02 -15.24 29.21
C GLU A 292 -8.42 -14.97 30.59
N GLU A 293 -7.93 -13.74 30.80
CA GLU A 293 -7.29 -13.33 32.05
C GLU A 293 -8.12 -12.29 32.78
N ASP A 294 -8.22 -12.44 34.10
CA ASP A 294 -8.78 -11.43 35.01
C ASP A 294 -8.05 -10.08 34.86
N GLY A 295 -8.77 -8.97 35.07
CA GLY A 295 -8.26 -7.61 34.88
C GLY A 295 -6.97 -7.28 35.65
N GLU A 296 -6.81 -7.78 36.89
CA GLU A 296 -5.59 -7.58 37.68
C GLU A 296 -4.38 -8.34 37.13
N LYS A 297 -4.58 -9.56 36.63
CA LYS A 297 -3.51 -10.37 36.02
C LYS A 297 -3.05 -9.72 34.71
N LYS A 298 -3.99 -9.23 33.90
CA LYS A 298 -3.71 -8.45 32.69
C LYS A 298 -2.87 -7.21 32.99
N ALA A 299 -3.24 -6.42 34.00
CA ALA A 299 -2.51 -5.22 34.39
C ALA A 299 -1.05 -5.54 34.81
N ARG A 300 -0.86 -6.55 35.67
CA ARG A 300 0.48 -6.98 36.10
C ARG A 300 1.34 -7.52 34.95
N ARG A 301 0.74 -8.22 33.98
CA ARG A 301 1.46 -8.65 32.78
C ARG A 301 1.94 -7.45 31.96
N ILE A 302 1.04 -6.51 31.67
CA ILE A 302 1.36 -5.31 30.89
C ILE A 302 2.51 -4.56 31.55
N GLU A 303 2.40 -4.32 32.86
CA GLU A 303 3.45 -3.66 33.65
C GLU A 303 4.79 -4.41 33.57
N ARG A 304 4.78 -5.73 33.73
CA ARG A 304 6.00 -6.55 33.63
C ARG A 304 6.59 -6.57 32.22
N ALA A 305 5.75 -6.57 31.19
CA ALA A 305 6.14 -6.61 29.79
C ALA A 305 6.77 -5.28 29.33
N LEU A 306 6.25 -4.16 29.83
CA LEU A 306 6.68 -2.80 29.48
C LEU A 306 7.67 -2.20 30.47
N ARG A 307 8.08 -2.92 31.52
CA ARG A 307 9.00 -2.40 32.56
C ARG A 307 10.30 -1.80 32.03
N ASP A 308 10.74 -2.21 30.84
CA ASP A 308 11.98 -1.76 30.20
C ASP A 308 11.76 -1.07 28.84
N CYS A 309 10.51 -0.83 28.46
CA CYS A 309 10.08 -0.32 27.15
C CYS A 309 8.99 0.75 27.28
N TYR A 310 9.25 1.93 26.72
CA TYR A 310 8.23 2.95 26.48
C TYR A 310 7.68 2.85 25.05
N ILE A 311 6.40 3.16 24.88
CA ILE A 311 5.71 3.18 23.59
C ILE A 311 5.41 4.63 23.20
N ALA A 312 5.94 5.04 22.05
CA ALA A 312 5.58 6.28 21.40
C ALA A 312 4.76 6.00 20.14
N THR A 313 3.71 6.78 19.90
CA THR A 313 2.93 6.71 18.66
C THR A 313 3.14 7.96 17.82
N ILE A 314 3.10 7.80 16.50
CA ILE A 314 3.26 8.92 15.57
C ILE A 314 2.09 9.90 15.54
N GLY A 315 0.95 9.53 16.15
CA GLY A 315 -0.24 10.36 16.16
C GLY A 315 -1.48 9.68 16.75
N PRO A 316 -2.61 10.42 16.83
CA PRO A 316 -3.78 10.03 17.59
C PRO A 316 -4.46 8.76 17.05
N THR A 317 -4.50 8.56 15.74
CA THR A 317 -5.09 7.35 15.14
C THR A 317 -4.46 6.06 15.67
N THR A 318 -3.12 6.04 15.80
CA THR A 318 -2.39 4.87 16.32
C THR A 318 -2.56 4.73 17.83
N ARG A 319 -2.53 5.85 18.56
CA ARG A 319 -2.79 5.88 20.01
C ARG A 319 -4.16 5.33 20.34
N ASP A 320 -5.20 5.85 19.69
CA ASP A 320 -6.59 5.49 19.95
C ASP A 320 -6.82 4.01 19.61
N HIS A 321 -6.20 3.51 18.53
CA HIS A 321 -6.21 2.08 18.23
C HIS A 321 -5.59 1.21 19.34
N LEU A 322 -4.42 1.60 19.89
CA LEU A 322 -3.78 0.87 21.00
C LEU A 322 -4.67 0.84 22.25
N ARG A 323 -5.28 1.99 22.57
CA ARG A 323 -6.16 2.15 23.72
C ARG A 323 -7.45 1.35 23.57
N GLU A 324 -8.15 1.53 22.46
CA GLU A 324 -9.49 0.97 22.23
C GLU A 324 -9.46 -0.53 21.99
N GLN A 325 -8.48 -1.03 21.22
CA GLN A 325 -8.44 -2.45 20.84
C GLN A 325 -7.71 -3.33 21.86
N TYR A 326 -6.69 -2.80 22.52
CA TYR A 326 -5.83 -3.61 23.40
C TYR A 326 -5.85 -3.16 24.87
N GLY A 327 -6.36 -1.96 25.16
CA GLY A 327 -6.32 -1.36 26.49
C GLY A 327 -4.92 -0.94 26.91
N VAL A 328 -4.05 -0.63 25.95
CA VAL A 328 -2.66 -0.19 26.18
C VAL A 328 -2.57 1.31 25.95
N GLU A 329 -2.19 2.04 26.99
CA GLU A 329 -1.93 3.48 26.89
C GLU A 329 -0.47 3.72 26.46
N PRO A 330 -0.21 4.36 25.31
CA PRO A 330 1.15 4.75 24.95
C PRO A 330 1.68 5.83 25.89
N ASP A 331 2.98 5.79 26.18
CA ASP A 331 3.68 6.80 26.97
C ASP A 331 3.71 8.17 26.25
N VAL A 332 3.81 8.14 24.92
CA VAL A 332 3.88 9.34 24.07
C VAL A 332 2.94 9.21 22.88
N CYS A 333 2.22 10.30 22.60
CA CYS A 333 1.53 10.52 21.33
C CYS A 333 2.07 11.81 20.72
N ALA A 334 2.78 11.70 19.59
CA ALA A 334 3.34 12.86 18.92
C ALA A 334 2.23 13.83 18.50
N GLU A 335 2.41 15.12 18.77
CA GLU A 335 1.49 16.18 18.35
C GLU A 335 1.55 16.39 16.83
N ILE A 336 2.76 16.25 16.27
CA ILE A 336 3.05 16.39 14.84
C ILE A 336 3.64 15.06 14.37
N PRO A 337 3.14 14.45 13.27
CA PRO A 337 3.64 13.19 12.73
C PRO A 337 4.98 13.37 12.01
N SER A 338 6.01 13.77 12.74
CA SER A 338 7.36 14.07 12.26
C SER A 338 8.42 13.54 13.23
N PRO A 339 9.69 13.41 12.79
CA PRO A 339 10.80 13.07 13.69
C PRO A 339 10.88 14.00 14.90
N GLN A 340 10.73 15.31 14.67
CA GLN A 340 10.73 16.34 15.72
C GLN A 340 9.57 16.14 16.70
N GLY A 341 8.35 15.90 16.21
CA GLY A 341 7.18 15.73 17.07
C GLY A 341 7.28 14.49 17.96
N VAL A 342 7.87 13.39 17.46
CA VAL A 342 8.16 12.21 18.29
C VAL A 342 9.26 12.54 19.31
N GLY A 343 10.35 13.18 18.89
CA GLY A 343 11.46 13.55 19.77
C GLY A 343 11.06 14.48 20.91
N GLU A 344 10.32 15.54 20.61
CA GLU A 344 9.80 16.49 21.60
C GLU A 344 8.83 15.80 22.57
N GLY A 345 7.98 14.90 22.07
CA GLY A 345 7.08 14.10 22.91
C GLY A 345 7.84 13.20 23.90
N ILE A 346 8.90 12.54 23.42
CA ILE A 346 9.81 11.74 24.25
C ILE A 346 10.51 12.61 25.31
N GLU A 347 11.03 13.78 24.91
CA GLU A 347 11.72 14.69 25.83
C GLU A 347 10.79 15.22 26.93
N LYS A 348 9.59 15.70 26.57
CA LYS A 348 8.56 16.15 27.54
C LYS A 348 8.22 15.05 28.53
N PHE A 349 8.02 13.82 28.05
CA PHE A 349 7.72 12.67 28.88
C PHE A 349 8.85 12.37 29.89
N LEU A 350 10.11 12.36 29.44
CA LEU A 350 11.27 12.12 30.30
C LEU A 350 11.50 13.23 31.32
N LEU A 351 11.12 14.47 31.01
CA LEU A 351 11.17 15.62 31.93
C LEU A 351 9.99 15.64 32.93
N GLY A 352 9.02 14.73 32.81
CA GLY A 352 7.83 14.70 33.65
C GLY A 352 6.86 15.86 33.38
N VAL A 353 7.02 16.55 32.24
CA VAL A 353 6.13 17.61 31.79
C VAL A 353 5.00 16.94 31.02
N ARG A 354 3.86 16.73 31.70
CA ARG A 354 2.66 16.17 31.07
C ARG A 354 1.90 17.21 30.27
#